data_AF-A0A960GWB2-F1
#
_entry.id   AF-A0A960GWB2-F1
#
_cell.length_a   1.000
_cell.length_b   1.000
_cell.length_c   1.000
_cell.angle_alpha   90.00
_cell.angle_beta   90.00
_cell.angle_gamma   90.00
#
_symmetry.space_group_name_H-M   'P 1'
#
loop_
_entity.id
_entity.type
_entity.pdbx_description
1 polymer ?
#
loop_
_entity_poly.entity_id
_entity_poly.type
_entity_poly.pdbx_seq_one_letter_code
_entity_poly.pdbx_strand_id
1 'polypeptide(L)' 'MARKGILGTKLGMTQVFDENNRVVPVTVVKAGPNVVTRIRTPERDGYSAVQLAYGEISPRKVN' A
#
# COMPACT_ATOMS: atom_id res chain seq x y z
N MET A 1 11.23 -15.80 4.63
CA MET A 1 11.33 -14.36 4.95
C MET A 1 9.94 -13.74 4.85
N ALA A 2 9.46 -13.07 5.91
CA ALA A 2 8.21 -12.32 5.84
C ALA A 2 8.41 -11.06 4.98
N ARG A 3 7.49 -10.79 4.04
CA ARG A 3 7.53 -9.60 3.18
C ARG A 3 6.63 -8.52 3.78
N LYS A 4 7.13 -7.28 3.84
CA LYS A 4 6.33 -6.09 4.17
C LYS A 4 5.65 -5.58 2.90
N GLY A 5 4.41 -5.12 3.02
CA GLY A 5 3.64 -4.53 1.92
C GLY A 5 2.66 -3.48 2.45
N ILE A 6 2.27 -2.53 1.59
CA ILE A 6 1.35 -1.43 1.92
C ILE A 6 0.50 -1.07 0.69
N LEU A 7 -0.76 -0.70 0.93
CA LEU A 7 -1.65 -0.13 -0.07
C LEU A 7 -1.39 1.37 -0.21
N GLY A 8 -1.45 1.87 -1.45
CA GLY A 8 -1.27 3.30 -1.73
C GLY A 8 -1.86 3.71 -3.07
N THR A 9 -1.83 5.02 -3.32
CA THR A 9 -2.35 5.64 -4.54
C THR A 9 -1.19 6.19 -5.37
N LYS A 10 -1.15 5.88 -6.67
CA LYS A 10 -0.26 6.58 -7.62
C LYS A 10 -0.72 8.04 -7.71
N LEU A 11 0.14 8.96 -7.30
CA LEU A 11 -0.13 10.40 -7.41
C LEU A 11 0.30 10.97 -8.77
N GLY A 12 1.37 10.43 -9.35
CA GLY A 12 1.90 10.93 -10.60
C GLY A 12 3.36 10.58 -10.79
N MET A 13 4.02 11.28 -11.71
CA MET A 13 5.45 11.12 -12.00
C MET A 13 6.14 12.47 -11.89
N THR A 14 7.38 12.44 -11.42
CA THR A 14 8.27 13.61 -11.35
C THR A 14 9.71 13.11 -11.55
N GLN A 15 10.69 13.99 -11.39
CA GLN A 15 12.10 13.64 -11.41
C GLN A 15 12.81 14.17 -10.16
N VAL A 16 13.83 13.45 -9.71
CA VAL A 16 14.74 13.87 -8.64
C VAL A 16 16.17 13.81 -9.14
N PHE A 17 17.07 14.54 -8.49
CA PHE A 17 18.50 14.44 -8.76
C PHE A 17 19.15 13.52 -7.73
N ASP A 18 20.00 12.60 -8.18
CA ASP A 18 20.81 11.77 -7.28
C ASP A 18 22.07 12.52 -6.82
N GLU A 19 22.84 11.88 -5.93
CA GLU A 19 24.08 12.43 -5.37
C GLU A 19 25.17 12.71 -6.43
N ASN A 20 25.05 12.11 -7.62
CA ASN A 20 25.95 12.30 -8.76
C ASN A 20 25.40 13.31 -9.78
N ASN A 21 24.40 14.12 -9.39
CA ASN A 21 23.71 15.09 -10.23
C ASN A 21 23.00 14.49 -11.47
N ARG A 22 22.62 13.21 -11.43
CA ARG A 22 21.85 12.57 -12.52
C ARG A 22 20.35 12.73 -12.27
N VAL A 23 19.60 12.96 -13.34
CA VAL A 23 18.14 12.99 -13.31
C VAL A 23 17.59 11.56 -13.24
N VAL A 24 16.79 11.28 -12.21
CA VAL A 24 16.11 9.99 -12.01
C VAL A 24 14.59 10.22 -12.08
N PRO A 25 13.90 9.66 -13.10
CA PRO A 25 12.44 9.73 -13.17
C PRO A 25 11.81 8.79 -12.13
N VAL A 26 10.82 9.28 -11.39
CA VAL A 26 10.19 8.57 -10.29
C VAL A 26 8.66 8.63 -10.37
N THR A 27 8.00 7.56 -9.93
CA THR A 27 6.54 7.59 -9.66
C THR A 27 6.32 7.90 -8.18
N VAL A 28 5.53 8.94 -7.90
CA VAL A 28 5.15 9.29 -6.54
C VAL A 28 3.96 8.42 -6.14
N VAL A 29 4.10 7.68 -5.05
CA VAL A 29 3.05 6.86 -4.45
C VAL A 29 2.74 7.38 -3.05
N LYS A 30 1.48 7.76 -2.80
CA LYS A 30 1.00 8.07 -1.44
C LYS A 30 0.57 6.78 -0.77
N ALA A 31 1.38 6.31 0.17
CA ALA A 31 1.01 5.25 1.09
C ALA A 31 0.44 5.88 2.36
N GLY A 32 -0.89 5.99 2.44
CA GLY A 32 -1.56 6.51 3.63
C GLY A 32 -1.74 5.46 4.73
N PRO A 33 -2.49 5.77 5.80
CA PRO A 33 -2.80 4.83 6.86
C PRO A 33 -3.48 3.57 6.31
N ASN A 34 -3.04 2.39 6.76
CA ASN A 34 -3.64 1.11 6.39
C ASN A 34 -4.07 0.38 7.66
N VAL A 35 -5.31 -0.10 7.68
CA VAL A 35 -5.85 -0.88 8.80
C VAL A 35 -5.80 -2.36 8.45
N VAL A 36 -5.26 -3.18 9.36
CA VAL A 36 -5.33 -4.64 9.24
C VAL A 36 -6.75 -5.07 9.61
N THR A 37 -7.51 -5.56 8.64
CA THR A 37 -8.92 -5.96 8.86
C THR A 37 -9.07 -7.44 9.16
N ARG A 38 -8.17 -8.28 8.64
CA ARG A 38 -8.16 -9.72 8.91
C ARG A 38 -6.75 -10.29 8.79
N ILE A 39 -6.45 -11.25 9.65
CA ILE A 39 -5.29 -12.14 9.52
C ILE A 39 -5.82 -13.51 9.10
N ARG A 40 -5.29 -14.05 8.01
CA ARG A 40 -5.62 -15.39 7.51
C ARG A 40 -4.57 -16.37 7.94
N THR A 41 -5.03 -17.53 8.42
CA THR A 41 -4.14 -18.59 8.92
C THR A 41 -4.35 -19.89 8.12
N PRO A 42 -3.33 -20.76 8.02
CA PRO A 42 -3.45 -22.03 7.31
C PRO A 42 -4.60 -22.91 7.80
N GLU A 43 -4.88 -22.88 9.11
CA GLU A 43 -5.89 -23.75 9.74
C GLU A 43 -7.32 -23.33 9.39
N ARG A 44 -7.56 -22.02 9.22
CA ARG A 44 -8.90 -21.47 8.95
C ARG A 44 -9.13 -21.18 7.47
N ASP A 45 -8.10 -20.76 6.75
CA ASP A 45 -8.21 -20.22 5.40
C ASP A 45 -7.43 -21.05 4.35
N GLY A 46 -6.60 -22.02 4.76
CA GLY A 46 -5.75 -22.82 3.87
C GLY A 46 -4.47 -22.12 3.41
N TYR A 47 -4.19 -20.89 3.88
CA TYR A 47 -2.97 -20.14 3.59
C TYR A 47 -2.71 -19.01 4.61
N SER A 48 -1.48 -18.48 4.61
CA SER A 48 -1.09 -17.35 5.45
C SER A 48 -1.15 -16.03 4.67
N ALA A 49 -1.93 -15.06 5.15
CA ALA A 49 -1.99 -13.71 4.57
C ALA A 49 -2.50 -12.65 5.55
N VAL A 50 -2.28 -11.38 5.21
CA VAL A 50 -2.82 -10.21 5.92
C VAL A 50 -3.71 -9.42 4.97
N GLN A 51 -4.93 -9.09 5.41
CA GLN A 51 -5.84 -8.23 4.67
C GLN A 51 -5.74 -6.79 5.18
N LEU A 52 -5.50 -5.86 4.25
CA LEU A 52 -5.38 -4.43 4.52
C LEU A 52 -6.59 -3.68 3.95
N ALA A 53 -7.04 -2.65 4.66
CA ALA A 53 -7.98 -1.65 4.17
C ALA A 53 -7.28 -0.29 4.06
N TYR A 54 -7.65 0.48 3.05
CA TYR A 54 -7.06 1.78 2.72
C TYR A 54 -8.11 2.71 2.11
N GLY A 55 -7.95 4.00 2.35
CA GLY A 55 -8.86 5.04 1.88
C GLY A 55 -10.03 5.27 2.83
N GLU A 56 -10.74 6.37 2.58
CA GLU A 56 -11.91 6.77 3.37
C GLU A 56 -13.16 6.62 2.51
N ILE A 57 -14.24 6.14 3.13
CA ILE A 57 -15.56 6.06 2.52
C ILE A 57 -16.58 6.58 3.52
N SER A 58 -17.51 7.42 3.06
CA SER A 58 -18.63 7.87 3.89
C SER A 58 -19.46 6.67 4.34
N PRO A 59 -19.86 6.55 5.61
CA PRO A 59 -20.63 5.40 6.11
C PRO A 59 -21.90 5.11 5.30
N ARG A 60 -22.57 6.14 4.78
CA ARG A 60 -23.77 6.00 3.93
C ARG A 60 -23.50 5.30 2.59
N LYS A 61 -22.25 5.27 2.13
CA LYS A 61 -21.82 4.64 0.87
C LYS A 61 -21.30 3.22 1.06
N VAL A 62 -21.25 2.74 2.31
CA VAL A 62 -20.88 1.35 2.62
C VAL A 62 -22.12 0.48 2.41
N ASN A 63 -21.93 -0.67 1.75
CA ASN A 63 -23.00 -1.62 1.41
C ASN A 63 -23.54 -2.35 2.63
#